data_AF-A0A2B1K204-F1
#
_entry.id   AF-A0A2B1K204-F1
#
_cell.length_a   1.000
_cell.length_b   1.000
_cell.length_c   1.000
_cell.angle_alpha   90.00
_cell.angle_beta   90.00
_cell.angle_gamma   90.00
#
_symmetry.space_group_name_H-M   'P 1'
#
loop_
_entity.id
_entity.type
_entity.pdbx_description
1 polymer ?
#
loop_
_entity_poly.entity_id
_entity_poly.type
_entity_poly.pdbx_seq_one_letter_code
_entity_poly.pdbx_strand_id
1 'polypeptide(L)'
;MNKKIIGGILGVIVIIIALVSMNVLQKNAKEAEEKKKREARYVQAATEFYNNSELMGFVARVVLPEYSDTWSKAIDNRRDFNIAVNAKKKSYDSMISQASVIYSDMEGQLKTVSEAAKENPDKYKELYDEYKKMYGTITSLKEQTESPSGTLVTFNQNASMLFQEYKKYKGNIDVAISEDIKNEVEKIKERNKK
;
A
#
# COMPACT_ATOMS: atom_id res chain seq x y z
N MET A 1 -33.56 53.03 -33.99
CA MET A 1 -32.48 52.01 -34.08
C MET A 1 -32.86 50.98 -35.14
N ASN A 2 -31.98 50.67 -36.08
CA ASN A 2 -32.31 49.85 -37.27
C ASN A 2 -32.52 48.37 -36.87
N LYS A 3 -33.63 47.74 -37.30
CA LYS A 3 -33.95 46.33 -36.97
C LYS A 3 -32.82 45.36 -37.37
N LYS A 4 -32.07 45.69 -38.43
CA LYS A 4 -30.88 44.92 -38.85
C LYS A 4 -29.72 45.00 -37.83
N ILE A 5 -29.54 46.14 -37.17
CA ILE A 5 -28.50 46.34 -36.14
C ILE A 5 -28.88 45.57 -34.86
N ILE A 6 -30.16 45.60 -34.48
CA ILE A 6 -30.67 44.86 -33.30
C ILE A 6 -30.53 43.34 -33.49
N GLY A 7 -30.88 42.82 -34.68
CA GLY A 7 -30.70 41.40 -35.02
C GLY A 7 -29.23 40.96 -35.03
N GLY A 8 -28.32 41.81 -35.52
CA GLY A 8 -26.88 41.55 -35.48
C GLY A 8 -26.32 41.46 -34.06
N ILE A 9 -26.73 42.37 -33.17
CA ILE A 9 -26.29 42.37 -31.76
C ILE A 9 -26.79 41.12 -31.01
N LEU A 10 -28.06 40.73 -31.22
CA LEU A 10 -28.63 39.52 -30.63
C LEU A 10 -27.90 38.24 -31.08
N GLY A 11 -27.54 38.14 -32.37
CA GLY A 11 -26.79 37.00 -32.89
C GLY A 11 -25.41 36.84 -32.25
N VAL A 12 -24.68 37.95 -32.05
CA VAL A 12 -23.36 37.94 -31.40
C VAL A 12 -23.47 37.50 -29.93
N ILE A 13 -24.49 37.94 -29.21
CA ILE A 13 -24.72 37.55 -27.80
C ILE A 13 -24.97 36.04 -27.68
N VAL A 14 -25.78 35.46 -28.57
CA VAL A 14 -26.05 34.01 -28.58
C VAL A 14 -24.78 33.19 -28.84
N ILE A 15 -23.93 33.64 -29.77
CA ILE A 15 -22.65 32.98 -30.07
C ILE A 15 -21.72 33.03 -28.85
N ILE A 16 -21.63 34.16 -28.16
CA ILE A 16 -20.81 34.30 -26.95
C ILE A 16 -21.29 33.35 -25.85
N ILE A 17 -22.61 33.27 -25.60
CA ILE A 17 -23.19 32.36 -24.61
C ILE A 17 -22.89 30.89 -24.96
N ALA A 18 -23.02 30.52 -26.24
CA ALA A 18 -22.72 29.16 -26.70
C ALA A 18 -21.24 28.80 -26.51
N LEU A 19 -20.32 29.71 -26.82
CA LEU A 19 -18.87 29.50 -26.63
C LEU A 19 -18.50 29.38 -25.14
N VAL A 20 -19.04 30.24 -24.28
CA VAL A 20 -18.84 30.17 -22.83
C VAL A 20 -19.39 28.84 -22.28
N SER A 21 -20.59 28.44 -22.69
CA SER A 21 -21.22 27.19 -22.27
C SER A 21 -20.40 25.97 -22.71
N MET A 22 -19.88 25.98 -23.94
CA MET A 22 -19.04 24.90 -24.47
C MET A 22 -17.70 24.79 -23.72
N ASN A 23 -17.08 25.93 -23.37
CA ASN A 23 -15.86 25.96 -22.56
C ASN A 23 -16.09 25.41 -21.14
N VAL A 24 -17.22 25.74 -20.50
CA VAL A 24 -17.58 25.19 -19.17
C VAL A 24 -17.81 23.68 -19.25
N LEU A 25 -18.53 23.20 -20.28
CA LEU A 25 -18.75 21.76 -20.48
C LEU A 25 -17.44 21.00 -20.70
N GLN A 26 -16.53 21.52 -21.53
CA GLN A 26 -15.22 20.91 -21.76
C GLN A 26 -14.36 20.89 -20.48
N LYS A 27 -14.37 21.98 -19.70
CA LYS A 27 -13.65 22.05 -18.43
C LYS A 27 -14.18 21.01 -17.43
N ASN A 28 -15.51 20.94 -17.26
CA ASN A 28 -16.14 19.98 -16.37
C ASN A 28 -15.87 18.52 -16.80
N ALA A 29 -15.87 18.25 -18.11
CA ALA A 29 -15.54 16.92 -18.64
C ALA A 29 -14.09 16.53 -18.33
N LYS A 30 -13.14 17.45 -18.52
CA LYS A 30 -11.72 17.24 -18.18
C LYS A 30 -11.53 16.99 -16.69
N GLU A 31 -12.13 17.81 -15.83
CA GLU A 31 -12.06 17.64 -14.38
C GLU A 31 -12.64 16.29 -13.92
N ALA A 32 -13.75 15.86 -14.53
CA ALA A 32 -14.34 14.55 -14.26
C ALA A 32 -13.43 13.40 -14.70
N GLU A 33 -12.80 13.49 -15.87
CA GLU A 33 -11.85 12.49 -16.35
C GLU A 33 -10.61 12.40 -15.47
N GLU A 34 -10.05 13.53 -15.06
CA GLU A 34 -8.90 13.58 -14.14
C GLU A 34 -9.24 12.99 -12.77
N LYS A 35 -10.44 13.28 -12.24
CA LYS A 35 -10.92 12.69 -10.99
C LYS A 35 -11.03 11.17 -11.09
N LYS A 36 -11.54 10.65 -12.21
CA LYS A 36 -11.57 9.19 -12.47
C LYS A 36 -10.16 8.59 -12.52
N LYS A 37 -9.21 9.24 -13.20
CA LYS A 37 -7.80 8.77 -13.24
C LYS A 37 -7.16 8.78 -11.85
N ARG A 38 -7.42 9.80 -11.03
CA ARG A 38 -6.96 9.86 -9.64
C ARG A 38 -7.55 8.73 -8.80
N GLU A 39 -8.86 8.48 -8.92
CA GLU A 39 -9.51 7.36 -8.23
C GLU A 39 -8.91 6.01 -8.63
N ALA A 40 -8.70 5.78 -9.93
CA ALA A 40 -8.10 4.53 -10.41
C ALA A 40 -6.68 4.33 -9.88
N ARG A 41 -5.85 5.38 -9.86
CA ARG A 41 -4.50 5.33 -9.27
C ARG A 41 -4.55 5.04 -7.77
N TYR A 42 -5.49 5.64 -7.05
CA TYR A 42 -5.70 5.37 -5.64
C TYR A 42 -6.07 3.90 -5.40
N VAL A 43 -7.08 3.37 -6.11
CA VAL A 43 -7.52 1.97 -5.95
C VAL A 43 -6.39 1.01 -6.27
N GLN A 44 -5.64 1.27 -7.35
CA GLN A 44 -4.48 0.46 -7.71
C GLN A 44 -3.42 0.49 -6.60
N ALA A 45 -2.95 1.67 -6.19
CA ALA A 45 -1.93 1.79 -5.16
C ALA A 45 -2.37 1.16 -3.83
N ALA A 46 -3.63 1.34 -3.46
CA ALA A 46 -4.17 0.76 -2.23
C ALA A 46 -4.28 -0.76 -2.29
N THR A 47 -4.62 -1.31 -3.45
CA THR A 47 -4.67 -2.77 -3.70
C THR A 47 -3.27 -3.37 -3.68
N GLU A 48 -2.30 -2.73 -4.33
CA GLU A 48 -0.92 -3.21 -4.36
C GLU A 48 -0.29 -3.14 -2.97
N PHE A 49 -0.49 -2.04 -2.23
CA PHE A 49 -0.02 -1.91 -0.84
C PHE A 49 -0.58 -3.04 0.03
N TYR A 50 -1.88 -3.32 -0.08
CA TYR A 50 -2.53 -4.42 0.64
C TYR A 50 -1.84 -5.76 0.35
N ASN A 51 -1.66 -6.11 -0.93
CA ASN A 51 -1.08 -7.40 -1.30
C ASN A 51 0.41 -7.50 -0.93
N ASN A 52 1.16 -6.42 -1.10
CA ASN A 52 2.56 -6.35 -0.69
C ASN A 52 2.68 -6.51 0.83
N SER A 53 1.76 -5.91 1.60
CA SER A 53 1.72 -6.08 3.06
C SER A 53 1.46 -7.52 3.51
N GLU A 54 0.61 -8.24 2.78
CA GLU A 54 0.34 -9.67 3.01
C GLU A 54 1.56 -10.54 2.72
N LEU A 55 2.24 -10.26 1.61
CA LEU A 55 3.43 -11.00 1.21
C LEU A 55 4.61 -10.75 2.15
N MET A 56 4.84 -9.50 2.56
CA MET A 56 5.86 -9.18 3.55
C MET A 56 5.57 -9.86 4.90
N GLY A 57 4.32 -9.85 5.34
CA GLY A 57 3.89 -10.58 6.53
C GLY A 57 4.04 -12.10 6.41
N PHE A 58 3.86 -12.67 5.20
CA PHE A 58 4.15 -14.07 4.93
C PHE A 58 5.64 -14.39 5.05
N VAL A 59 6.51 -13.59 4.42
CA VAL A 59 7.97 -13.78 4.49
C VAL A 59 8.44 -13.75 5.95
N ALA A 60 8.01 -12.77 6.73
CA ALA A 60 8.36 -12.70 8.14
C ALA A 60 7.88 -13.93 8.93
N ARG A 61 6.66 -14.42 8.67
CA ARG A 61 6.11 -15.63 9.32
C ARG A 61 6.88 -16.90 8.99
N VAL A 62 7.50 -16.97 7.82
CA VAL A 62 8.34 -18.11 7.42
C VAL A 62 9.74 -17.99 8.05
N VAL A 63 10.34 -16.80 7.97
CA VAL A 63 11.76 -16.61 8.30
C VAL A 63 12.02 -16.50 9.80
N LEU A 64 11.24 -15.70 10.53
CA LEU A 64 11.54 -15.41 11.95
C LEU A 64 11.46 -16.65 12.86
N PRO A 65 10.46 -17.54 12.74
CA PRO A 65 10.43 -18.77 13.55
C PRO A 65 11.63 -19.68 13.30
N GLU A 66 12.12 -19.74 12.06
CA GLU A 66 13.28 -20.56 11.68
C GLU A 66 14.58 -20.03 12.29
N TYR A 67 14.71 -18.71 12.43
CA TYR A 67 15.81 -18.12 13.19
C TYR A 67 15.72 -18.48 14.67
N SER A 68 14.53 -18.36 15.28
CA SER A 68 14.32 -18.74 16.69
C SER A 68 14.67 -20.21 16.94
N ASP A 69 14.16 -21.12 16.11
CA ASP A 69 14.42 -22.55 16.22
C ASP A 69 15.91 -22.88 16.04
N THR A 70 16.55 -22.27 15.04
CA THR A 70 18.00 -22.43 14.81
C THR A 70 18.81 -21.95 16.01
N TRP A 71 18.44 -20.82 16.60
CA TRP A 71 19.11 -20.25 17.76
C TRP A 71 18.95 -21.14 18.99
N SER A 72 17.72 -21.62 19.27
CA SER A 72 17.44 -22.54 20.37
C SER A 72 18.25 -23.82 20.23
N LYS A 73 18.23 -24.44 19.04
CA LYS A 73 19.00 -25.67 18.78
C LYS A 73 20.50 -25.45 18.91
N ALA A 74 21.02 -24.29 18.52
CA ALA A 74 22.45 -23.99 18.70
C ALA A 74 22.83 -23.90 20.17
N ILE A 75 21.98 -23.27 21.01
CA ILE A 75 22.16 -23.20 22.47
C ILE A 75 22.14 -24.61 23.07
N ASP A 76 21.12 -25.41 22.76
CA ASP A 76 20.96 -26.77 23.30
C ASP A 76 22.17 -27.66 22.95
N ASN A 77 22.70 -27.50 21.73
CA ASN A 77 23.85 -28.25 21.24
C ASN A 77 25.21 -27.62 21.56
N ARG A 78 25.25 -26.53 22.37
CA ARG A 78 26.48 -25.80 22.72
C ARG A 78 27.31 -25.37 21.51
N ARG A 79 26.64 -24.95 20.44
CA ARG A 79 27.25 -24.41 19.21
C ARG A 79 27.21 -22.88 19.23
N ASP A 80 28.09 -22.26 18.47
CA ASP A 80 28.01 -20.81 18.23
C ASP A 80 26.70 -20.48 17.50
N PHE A 81 25.81 -19.81 18.22
CA PHE A 81 24.48 -19.46 17.71
C PHE A 81 24.53 -18.39 16.61
N ASN A 82 25.52 -17.50 16.62
CA ASN A 82 25.67 -16.48 15.58
C ASN A 82 26.03 -17.12 14.24
N ILE A 83 26.93 -18.12 14.27
CA ILE A 83 27.27 -18.89 13.07
C ILE A 83 26.05 -19.64 12.54
N ALA A 84 25.29 -20.30 13.43
CA ALA A 84 24.11 -21.07 13.04
C ALA A 84 23.02 -20.19 12.42
N VAL A 85 22.68 -19.07 13.06
CA VAL A 85 21.66 -18.12 12.57
C VAL A 85 22.12 -17.47 11.26
N ASN A 86 23.40 -17.09 11.12
CA ASN A 86 23.92 -16.55 9.87
C ASN A 86 23.86 -17.55 8.72
N ALA A 87 24.12 -18.84 8.98
CA ALA A 87 23.96 -19.88 7.97
C ALA A 87 22.48 -20.05 7.55
N LYS A 88 21.56 -20.01 8.52
CA LYS A 88 20.11 -20.06 8.24
C LYS A 88 19.65 -18.83 7.45
N LYS A 89 20.10 -17.63 7.81
CA LYS A 89 19.84 -16.39 7.05
C LYS A 89 20.22 -16.54 5.58
N LYS A 90 21.42 -17.05 5.29
CA LYS A 90 21.87 -17.29 3.91
C LYS A 90 20.94 -18.20 3.12
N SER A 91 20.32 -19.19 3.77
CA SER A 91 19.35 -20.06 3.10
C SER A 91 18.06 -19.35 2.66
N TYR A 92 17.78 -18.17 3.22
CA TYR A 92 16.65 -17.31 2.86
C TYR A 92 17.03 -16.07 2.02
N ASP A 93 18.30 -15.89 1.66
CA ASP A 93 18.78 -14.67 0.97
C ASP A 93 17.95 -14.34 -0.28
N SER A 94 17.57 -15.33 -1.08
CA SER A 94 16.73 -15.11 -2.27
C SER A 94 15.32 -14.62 -1.92
N MET A 95 14.68 -15.21 -0.90
CA MET A 95 13.34 -14.81 -0.45
C MET A 95 13.37 -13.41 0.16
N ILE A 96 14.36 -13.14 1.01
CA ILE A 96 14.54 -11.82 1.63
C ILE A 96 14.85 -10.76 0.57
N SER A 97 15.70 -11.06 -0.42
CA SER A 97 16.01 -10.12 -1.50
C SER A 97 14.78 -9.77 -2.33
N GLN A 98 13.94 -10.75 -2.67
CA GLN A 98 12.68 -10.51 -3.38
C GLN A 98 11.72 -9.67 -2.54
N ALA A 99 11.61 -9.96 -1.24
CA ALA A 99 10.81 -9.17 -0.32
C ALA A 99 11.29 -7.70 -0.25
N SER A 100 12.61 -7.46 -0.29
CA SER A 100 13.18 -6.11 -0.28
C SER A 100 12.88 -5.31 -1.54
N VAL A 101 12.78 -5.95 -2.71
CA VAL A 101 12.28 -5.30 -3.94
C VAL A 101 10.83 -4.85 -3.74
N ILE A 102 9.98 -5.74 -3.25
CA ILE A 102 8.56 -5.47 -3.04
C ILE A 102 8.35 -4.36 -2.00
N TYR A 103 9.15 -4.38 -0.93
CA TYR A 103 9.15 -3.31 0.07
C TYR A 103 9.46 -1.94 -0.54
N SER A 104 10.36 -1.86 -1.53
CA SER A 104 10.71 -0.59 -2.17
C SER A 104 9.53 0.05 -2.94
N ASP A 105 8.61 -0.76 -3.46
CA ASP A 105 7.40 -0.26 -4.13
C ASP A 105 6.37 0.30 -3.14
N MET A 106 6.37 -0.20 -1.89
CA MET A 106 5.37 0.16 -0.88
C MET A 106 5.42 1.63 -0.49
N GLU A 107 6.59 2.27 -0.52
CA GLU A 107 6.72 3.71 -0.24
C GLU A 107 5.96 4.54 -1.28
N GLY A 108 6.11 4.19 -2.57
CA GLY A 108 5.41 4.86 -3.67
C GLY A 108 3.89 4.68 -3.58
N GLN A 109 3.45 3.46 -3.26
CA GLN A 109 2.04 3.14 -3.05
C GLN A 109 1.45 3.94 -1.88
N LEU A 110 2.15 3.96 -0.74
CA LEU A 110 1.74 4.73 0.44
C LEU A 110 1.68 6.23 0.15
N LYS A 111 2.61 6.76 -0.65
CA LYS A 111 2.60 8.15 -1.10
C LYS A 111 1.35 8.48 -1.92
N THR A 112 0.98 7.63 -2.88
CA THR A 112 -0.25 7.83 -3.67
C THR A 112 -1.50 7.81 -2.79
N VAL A 113 -1.57 6.88 -1.81
CA VAL A 113 -2.67 6.82 -0.85
C VAL A 113 -2.70 8.07 0.04
N SER A 114 -1.53 8.57 0.46
CA SER A 114 -1.39 9.82 1.22
C SER A 114 -1.90 11.04 0.45
N GLU A 115 -1.58 11.14 -0.83
CA GLU A 115 -2.03 12.23 -1.71
C GLU A 115 -3.56 12.22 -1.84
N ALA A 116 -4.18 11.06 -2.04
CA ALA A 116 -5.63 10.93 -2.04
C ALA A 116 -6.25 11.38 -0.69
N ALA A 117 -5.66 10.96 0.43
CA ALA A 117 -6.11 11.37 1.77
C ALA A 117 -5.95 12.87 2.05
N LYS A 118 -4.99 13.56 1.41
CA LYS A 118 -4.89 15.03 1.49
C LYS A 118 -5.97 15.73 0.66
N GLU A 119 -6.29 15.19 -0.52
CA GLU A 119 -7.32 15.75 -1.40
C GLU A 119 -8.75 15.57 -0.85
N ASN A 120 -9.03 14.40 -0.27
CA ASN A 120 -10.33 14.08 0.31
C ASN A 120 -10.18 13.26 1.61
N PRO A 121 -9.90 13.94 2.74
CA PRO A 121 -9.66 13.28 4.02
C PRO A 121 -10.81 12.40 4.48
N ASP A 122 -12.05 12.86 4.31
CA ASP A 122 -13.25 12.15 4.76
C ASP A 122 -13.39 10.76 4.13
N LYS A 123 -12.89 10.60 2.90
CA LYS A 123 -12.97 9.34 2.17
C LYS A 123 -11.78 8.41 2.42
N TYR A 124 -10.55 8.93 2.53
CA TYR A 124 -9.35 8.09 2.45
C TYR A 124 -8.44 8.14 3.68
N LYS A 125 -8.64 9.07 4.61
CA LYS A 125 -7.72 9.28 5.73
C LYS A 125 -7.63 8.06 6.66
N GLU A 126 -8.76 7.41 6.94
CA GLU A 126 -8.78 6.24 7.81
C GLU A 126 -7.90 5.10 7.26
N LEU A 127 -8.10 4.72 6.00
CA LEU A 127 -7.29 3.68 5.37
C LEU A 127 -5.80 4.08 5.28
N TYR A 128 -5.52 5.34 4.94
CA TYR A 128 -4.16 5.86 4.90
C TYR A 128 -3.45 5.73 6.27
N ASP A 129 -4.12 6.11 7.35
CA ASP A 129 -3.55 6.05 8.69
C ASP A 129 -3.24 4.60 9.11
N GLU A 130 -4.11 3.64 8.76
CA GLU A 130 -3.86 2.22 9.02
C GLU A 130 -2.74 1.66 8.12
N TYR A 131 -2.67 2.05 6.85
CA TYR A 131 -1.55 1.70 5.97
C TYR A 131 -0.22 2.25 6.45
N LYS A 132 -0.20 3.48 6.97
CA LYS A 132 1.02 4.08 7.54
C LYS A 132 1.52 3.28 8.76
N LYS A 133 0.60 2.84 9.64
CA LYS A 133 0.96 1.99 10.79
C LYS A 133 1.47 0.62 10.34
N MET A 134 0.76 -0.01 9.40
CA MET A 134 1.16 -1.28 8.79
C MET A 134 2.54 -1.18 8.14
N TYR A 135 2.82 -0.10 7.41
CA TYR A 135 4.13 0.15 6.79
C TYR A 135 5.25 0.15 7.84
N GLY A 136 5.07 0.89 8.95
CA GLY A 136 6.04 0.90 10.05
C GLY A 136 6.28 -0.48 10.67
N THR A 137 5.21 -1.25 10.94
CA THR A 137 5.35 -2.62 11.44
C THR A 137 6.06 -3.53 10.44
N ILE A 138 5.79 -3.40 9.13
CA ILE A 138 6.46 -4.14 8.08
C ILE A 138 7.94 -3.77 7.97
N THR A 139 8.29 -2.50 8.09
CA THR A 139 9.68 -2.04 8.15
C THR A 139 10.42 -2.77 9.27
N SER A 140 9.86 -2.80 10.48
CA SER A 140 10.48 -3.49 11.62
C SER A 140 10.53 -5.01 11.45
N LEU A 141 9.51 -5.64 10.85
CA LEU A 141 9.55 -7.06 10.51
C LEU A 141 10.65 -7.36 9.49
N LYS A 142 10.76 -6.54 8.44
CA LYS A 142 11.80 -6.63 7.41
C LYS A 142 13.19 -6.54 8.04
N GLU A 143 13.41 -5.56 8.91
CA GLU A 143 14.67 -5.41 9.64
C GLU A 143 15.02 -6.66 10.45
N GLN A 144 14.05 -7.28 11.14
CA GLN A 144 14.27 -8.53 11.88
C GLN A 144 14.57 -9.72 10.93
N THR A 145 13.99 -9.76 9.74
CA THR A 145 14.28 -10.81 8.75
C THR A 145 15.67 -10.66 8.12
N GLU A 146 16.11 -9.43 7.86
CA GLU A 146 17.41 -9.13 7.25
C GLU A 146 18.56 -9.18 8.27
N SER A 147 18.29 -8.74 9.50
CA SER A 147 19.28 -8.55 10.56
C SER A 147 18.69 -8.98 11.91
N PRO A 148 18.52 -10.30 12.16
CA PRO A 148 18.07 -10.77 13.46
C PRO A 148 19.05 -10.31 14.55
N SER A 149 18.53 -9.76 15.64
CA SER A 149 19.34 -9.09 16.66
C SER A 149 18.81 -9.32 18.07
N GLY A 150 19.66 -9.06 19.06
CA GLY A 150 19.36 -9.27 20.47
C GLY A 150 19.70 -10.69 20.95
N THR A 151 19.06 -11.09 22.05
CA THR A 151 19.07 -12.47 22.55
C THR A 151 17.89 -13.25 21.99
N LEU A 152 17.90 -14.59 22.06
CA LEU A 152 16.75 -15.43 21.69
C LEU A 152 15.45 -14.94 22.35
N VAL A 153 15.51 -14.57 23.63
CA VAL A 153 14.34 -14.08 24.38
C VAL A 153 13.83 -12.76 23.81
N THR A 154 14.70 -11.76 23.66
CA THR A 154 14.30 -10.43 23.16
C THR A 154 13.89 -10.47 21.70
N PHE A 155 14.54 -11.29 20.88
CA PHE A 155 14.18 -11.53 19.49
C PHE A 155 12.76 -12.09 19.40
N ASN A 156 12.44 -13.13 20.17
CA ASN A 156 11.12 -13.75 20.18
C ASN A 156 10.03 -12.80 20.70
N GLN A 157 10.33 -12.03 21.75
CA GLN A 157 9.42 -11.00 22.26
C GLN A 157 9.13 -9.94 21.19
N ASN A 158 10.17 -9.40 20.54
CA ASN A 158 10.03 -8.41 19.49
C ASN A 158 9.23 -8.94 18.30
N ALA A 159 9.57 -10.12 17.79
CA ALA A 159 8.83 -10.75 16.69
C ALA A 159 7.35 -10.97 17.06
N SER A 160 7.07 -11.44 18.28
CA SER A 160 5.69 -11.64 18.75
C SER A 160 4.90 -10.33 18.82
N MET A 161 5.50 -9.27 19.37
CA MET A 161 4.85 -7.95 19.43
C MET A 161 4.55 -7.41 18.04
N LEU A 162 5.53 -7.47 17.13
CA LEU A 162 5.35 -7.03 15.74
C LEU A 162 4.26 -7.83 15.02
N PHE A 163 4.14 -9.15 15.24
CA PHE A 163 3.05 -9.93 14.65
C PHE A 163 1.67 -9.61 15.25
N GLN A 164 1.59 -9.22 16.52
CA GLN A 164 0.33 -8.76 17.12
C GLN A 164 -0.10 -7.42 16.52
N GLU A 165 0.83 -6.48 16.36
CA GLU A 165 0.58 -5.21 15.68
C GLU A 165 0.16 -5.42 14.23
N TYR A 166 0.89 -6.27 13.51
CA TYR A 166 0.57 -6.63 12.13
C TYR A 166 -0.87 -7.16 12.02
N LYS A 167 -1.25 -8.13 12.87
CA LYS A 167 -2.61 -8.69 12.87
C LYS A 167 -3.66 -7.64 13.19
N LYS A 168 -3.38 -6.75 14.15
CA LYS A 168 -4.28 -5.65 14.52
C LYS A 168 -4.51 -4.70 13.35
N TYR A 169 -3.44 -4.19 12.74
CA TYR A 169 -3.56 -3.26 11.62
C TYR A 169 -4.16 -3.93 10.39
N LYS A 170 -3.84 -5.20 10.14
CA LYS A 170 -4.47 -5.98 9.07
C LYS A 170 -5.98 -6.08 9.25
N GLY A 171 -6.44 -6.39 10.46
CA GLY A 171 -7.87 -6.43 10.78
C GLY A 171 -8.55 -5.07 10.58
N ASN A 172 -7.92 -3.97 11.00
CA ASN A 172 -8.44 -2.63 10.76
C ASN A 172 -8.53 -2.30 9.26
N ILE A 173 -7.48 -2.63 8.51
CA ILE A 173 -7.42 -2.48 7.06
C ILE A 173 -8.56 -3.24 6.38
N ASP A 174 -8.81 -4.49 6.77
CA ASP A 174 -9.87 -5.32 6.17
C ASP A 174 -11.27 -4.73 6.31
N VAL A 175 -11.48 -3.99 7.40
CA VAL A 175 -12.72 -3.24 7.62
C VAL A 175 -12.74 -1.94 6.81
N ALA A 176 -11.62 -1.23 6.73
CA ALA A 176 -11.52 0.11 6.14
C ALA A 176 -11.42 0.12 4.60
N ILE A 177 -10.95 -0.96 3.96
CA ILE A 177 -10.84 -1.01 2.49
C ILE A 177 -12.23 -0.96 1.82
N SER A 178 -12.32 -0.20 0.74
CA SER A 178 -13.54 -0.09 -0.06
C SER A 178 -13.83 -1.38 -0.85
N GLU A 179 -15.06 -1.50 -1.32
CA GLU A 179 -15.48 -2.64 -2.16
C GLU A 179 -14.66 -2.73 -3.47
N ASP A 180 -14.31 -1.58 -4.06
CA ASP A 180 -13.46 -1.54 -5.26
C ASP A 180 -12.08 -2.18 -4.99
N ILE A 181 -11.47 -1.86 -3.85
CA ILE A 181 -10.18 -2.46 -3.44
C ILE A 181 -10.34 -3.95 -3.15
N LYS A 182 -11.40 -4.36 -2.43
CA LYS A 182 -11.69 -5.78 -2.15
C LYS A 182 -11.81 -6.59 -3.44
N ASN A 183 -12.53 -6.07 -4.43
CA ASN A 183 -12.72 -6.70 -5.72
C ASN A 183 -11.40 -6.86 -6.49
N GLU A 184 -10.56 -5.83 -6.51
CA GLU A 184 -9.25 -5.91 -7.18
C GLU A 184 -8.29 -6.87 -6.45
N VAL A 185 -8.30 -6.90 -5.12
CA VAL A 185 -7.56 -7.88 -4.32
C VAL A 185 -7.99 -9.31 -4.67
N GLU A 186 -9.29 -9.58 -4.77
CA GLU A 186 -9.78 -10.94 -5.08
C GLU A 186 -9.41 -11.35 -6.51
N LYS A 187 -9.51 -10.44 -7.50
CA LYS A 187 -9.04 -10.70 -8.87
C LYS A 187 -7.56 -11.07 -8.94
N ILE A 188 -6.72 -10.49 -8.09
CA ILE A 188 -5.28 -10.85 -8.02
C ILE A 188 -5.13 -12.26 -7.43
N LYS A 189 -5.84 -12.56 -6.35
CA LYS A 189 -5.81 -13.90 -5.73
C LYS A 189 -6.26 -15.00 -6.69
N GLU A 190 -7.33 -14.77 -7.45
CA GLU A 190 -7.83 -15.74 -8.43
C GLU A 190 -6.85 -15.99 -9.56
N ARG A 191 -6.15 -14.94 -10.03
CA ARG A 191 -5.09 -15.07 -11.05
C ARG A 191 -3.93 -15.92 -10.56
N ASN A 192 -3.55 -15.79 -9.28
CA ASN A 192 -2.44 -16.53 -8.70
C ASN A 192 -2.79 -17.98 -8.31
N LYS A 193 -4.06 -18.39 -8.38
CA LYS A 193 -4.51 -19.78 -8.16
C LYS A 193 -4.45 -20.64 -9.42
N LYS A 194 -4.30 -20.03 -10.60
CA LYS A 194 -4.18 -20.72 -11.90
C LYS A 194 -2.72 -20.91 -12.29
#